data_AF-A0A353LS77-F1
#
_entry.id   AF-A0A353LS77-F1
#
_cell.length_a   1.000
_cell.length_b   1.000
_cell.length_c   1.000
_cell.angle_alpha   90.00
_cell.angle_beta   90.00
_cell.angle_gamma   90.00
#
_symmetry.space_group_name_H-M   'P 1'
#
loop_
_entity.id
_entity.type
_entity.pdbx_description
1 polymer ?
#
loop_
_entity_poly.entity_id
_entity_poly.type
_entity_poly.pdbx_seq_one_letter_code
_entity_poly.pdbx_strand_id
1 'polypeptide(L)'
;SPDEFTVVTKAPLVVPPDYSLRPPQPGKNSPAYVAPDGRAQFALFGQDGSRVDGFSQGETAILEITGGAKADPNIRQIVNLETASLIEKSDTFTDQIIFWQEQPVAGQAVDAAAEAERLRENAAAGKAPNEGEVPVIEQRKKAPLEGLF
;
A
#
# COMPACT_ATOMS: atom_id res chain seq x y z
N SER A 1 -1.81 -7.01 23.45
CA SER A 1 -1.96 -6.09 24.60
C SER A 1 -2.57 -4.80 24.07
N PRO A 2 -3.59 -4.21 24.71
CA PRO A 2 -4.14 -2.91 24.27
C PRO A 2 -3.07 -1.82 24.36
N ASP A 3 -3.03 -0.91 23.38
CA ASP A 3 -2.06 0.19 23.31
C ASP A 3 -2.46 1.34 24.25
N GLU A 4 -1.50 1.78 25.06
CA GLU A 4 -1.69 2.75 26.15
C GLU A 4 -1.79 4.21 25.64
N PHE A 5 -1.40 4.47 24.39
CA PHE A 5 -1.39 5.82 23.81
C PHE A 5 -2.50 6.08 22.78
N THR A 6 -3.31 5.07 22.45
CA THR A 6 -4.37 5.23 21.45
C THR A 6 -5.57 5.98 22.03
N VAL A 7 -5.79 7.23 21.56
CA VAL A 7 -6.97 8.04 21.91
C VAL A 7 -8.11 7.73 20.94
N VAL A 8 -9.13 7.00 21.41
CA VAL A 8 -10.32 6.68 20.60
C VAL A 8 -11.44 7.69 20.86
N THR A 9 -11.93 8.34 19.80
CA THR A 9 -13.12 9.19 19.88
C THR A 9 -14.37 8.32 19.95
N LYS A 10 -15.13 8.44 21.05
CA LYS A 10 -16.42 7.76 21.17
C LYS A 10 -17.48 8.54 20.39
N ALA A 11 -18.38 7.83 19.71
CA ALA A 11 -19.52 8.44 19.06
C ALA A 11 -20.37 9.22 20.09
N PRO A 12 -20.95 10.38 19.70
CA PRO A 12 -21.80 11.15 20.61
C PRO A 12 -23.00 10.32 21.06
N LEU A 13 -23.33 10.39 22.35
CA LEU A 13 -24.49 9.72 22.92
C LEU A 13 -25.74 10.47 22.49
N VAL A 14 -26.54 9.89 21.59
CA VAL A 14 -27.84 10.43 21.20
C VAL A 14 -28.91 9.71 21.98
N VAL A 15 -29.74 10.48 22.70
CA VAL A 15 -30.94 9.94 23.35
C VAL A 15 -31.98 9.69 22.26
N PRO A 16 -32.45 8.45 22.06
CA PRO A 16 -33.50 8.18 21.09
C PRO A 16 -34.80 8.91 21.49
N PRO A 17 -35.61 9.35 20.51
CA PRO A 17 -36.88 10.03 20.77
C PRO A 17 -37.90 9.14 21.50
N ASP A 18 -37.77 7.81 21.42
CA ASP A 18 -38.60 6.85 22.14
C ASP A 18 -37.81 6.07 23.19
N TYR A 19 -38.29 6.11 24.44
CA TYR A 19 -37.76 5.40 25.60
C TYR A 19 -38.29 3.95 25.73
N SER A 20 -39.03 3.42 24.75
CA SER A 20 -39.67 2.09 24.82
C SER A 20 -38.71 0.92 24.55
N LEU A 21 -37.41 1.09 24.79
CA LEU A 21 -36.44 0.02 24.65
C LEU A 21 -36.53 -0.89 25.87
N ARG A 22 -36.71 -2.20 25.65
CA ARG A 22 -36.56 -3.18 26.73
C ARG A 22 -35.15 -3.08 27.28
N PRO A 23 -34.98 -3.06 28.62
CA PRO A 23 -33.67 -3.13 29.23
C PRO A 23 -32.88 -4.34 28.67
N PRO A 24 -31.60 -4.17 28.32
CA PRO A 24 -30.79 -5.29 27.87
C PRO A 24 -30.75 -6.34 28.99
N GLN A 25 -30.97 -7.60 28.63
CA GLN A 25 -30.93 -8.69 29.61
C GLN A 25 -29.48 -8.88 30.08
N PRO A 26 -29.25 -9.03 31.40
CA PRO A 26 -27.93 -9.36 31.92
C PRO A 26 -27.36 -10.59 31.21
N GLY A 27 -26.14 -10.49 30.67
CA GLY A 27 -25.45 -11.59 30.00
C GLY A 27 -25.75 -11.78 28.50
N LYS A 28 -26.62 -10.96 27.88
CA LYS A 28 -26.71 -10.91 26.41
C LYS A 28 -25.63 -10.00 25.85
N ASN A 29 -25.06 -10.40 24.71
CA ASN A 29 -24.09 -9.59 23.96
C ASN A 29 -24.70 -8.22 23.68
N SER A 30 -24.02 -7.16 24.12
CA SER A 30 -24.35 -5.79 23.70
C SER A 30 -24.22 -5.69 22.17
N PRO A 31 -24.97 -4.79 21.48
CA PRO A 31 -24.69 -4.49 20.09
C PRO A 31 -23.20 -4.21 19.93
N ALA A 32 -22.52 -4.97 19.05
CA ALA A 32 -21.07 -4.95 18.98
C ALA A 32 -20.58 -3.51 18.79
N TYR A 33 -19.67 -3.07 19.66
CA TYR A 33 -18.94 -1.83 19.46
C TYR A 33 -18.05 -2.03 18.23
N VAL A 34 -18.51 -1.54 17.07
CA VAL A 34 -17.68 -1.51 15.88
C VAL A 34 -16.69 -0.37 16.08
N ALA A 35 -15.39 -0.70 16.09
CA ALA A 35 -14.33 0.30 16.16
C ALA A 35 -14.53 1.36 15.07
N PRO A 36 -14.25 2.65 15.35
CA PRO A 36 -14.39 3.73 14.38
C PRO A 36 -13.68 3.43 13.05
N ASP A 37 -12.50 2.84 13.13
CA ASP A 37 -11.69 2.47 11.97
C ASP A 37 -12.39 1.44 11.09
N GLY A 38 -13.00 0.42 11.70
CA GLY A 38 -13.79 -0.58 10.98
C GLY A 38 -15.04 0.01 10.31
N ARG A 39 -15.68 1.01 10.94
CA ARG A 39 -16.80 1.76 10.33
C ARG A 39 -16.34 2.64 9.18
N ALA A 40 -15.21 3.33 9.33
CA ALA A 40 -14.64 4.19 8.29
C ALA A 40 -14.21 3.36 7.08
N GLN A 41 -13.55 2.22 7.31
CA GLN A 41 -13.18 1.30 6.25
C GLN A 41 -14.41 0.76 5.50
N PHE A 42 -15.46 0.37 6.23
CA PHE A 42 -16.73 -0.05 5.63
C PHE A 42 -17.40 1.08 4.84
N ALA A 43 -17.35 2.33 5.32
CA ALA A 43 -17.93 3.46 4.62
C ALA A 43 -17.16 3.83 3.34
N LEU A 44 -15.83 3.68 3.36
CA LEU A 44 -14.96 3.98 2.21
C LEU A 44 -14.97 2.87 1.15
N PHE A 45 -14.97 1.61 1.58
CA PHE A 45 -14.73 0.46 0.70
C PHE A 45 -15.89 -0.54 0.64
N GLY A 46 -16.94 -0.36 1.45
CA GLY A 46 -18.04 -1.31 1.56
C GLY A 46 -17.68 -2.56 2.40
N GLN A 47 -18.63 -3.49 2.50
CA GLN A 47 -18.47 -4.76 3.24
C GLN A 47 -17.43 -5.69 2.62
N ASP A 48 -17.26 -5.57 1.31
CA ASP A 48 -16.25 -6.26 0.53
C ASP A 48 -15.42 -5.17 -0.14
N GLY A 49 -14.29 -4.78 0.44
CA GLY A 49 -13.27 -3.97 -0.25
C GLY A 49 -12.67 -4.64 -1.51
N SER A 50 -13.27 -5.76 -1.92
CA SER A 50 -12.96 -6.62 -3.06
C SER A 50 -14.14 -6.79 -4.02
N ARG A 51 -15.30 -6.12 -3.80
CA ARG A 51 -16.38 -6.10 -4.79
C ARG A 51 -16.01 -5.18 -5.95
N VAL A 52 -15.17 -5.73 -6.81
CA VAL A 52 -15.24 -5.41 -8.23
C VAL A 52 -16.59 -5.97 -8.69
N ASP A 53 -17.58 -5.10 -8.90
CA ASP A 53 -18.73 -5.48 -9.70
C ASP A 53 -18.20 -6.13 -10.97
N GLY A 54 -18.58 -7.40 -11.19
CA GLY A 54 -17.83 -8.36 -12.00
C GLY A 54 -17.23 -7.74 -13.26
N PHE A 55 -15.91 -7.80 -13.37
CA PHE A 55 -15.14 -7.36 -14.53
C PHE A 55 -15.89 -7.72 -15.82
N SER A 56 -16.00 -6.77 -16.74
CA SER A 56 -16.50 -7.05 -18.07
C SER A 56 -15.63 -8.12 -18.74
N GLN A 57 -16.19 -8.82 -19.73
CA GLN A 57 -15.46 -9.85 -20.46
C GLN A 57 -14.12 -9.32 -21.04
N GLY A 58 -14.09 -8.05 -21.45
CA GLY A 58 -12.87 -7.39 -21.93
C GLY A 58 -11.83 -7.18 -20.83
N GLU A 59 -12.25 -6.76 -19.63
CA GLU A 59 -11.35 -6.59 -18.49
C GLU A 59 -10.80 -7.92 -18.00
N THR A 60 -11.62 -8.98 -17.97
CA THR A 60 -11.14 -10.34 -17.65
C THR A 60 -10.09 -10.81 -18.65
N ALA A 61 -10.30 -10.58 -19.95
CA ALA A 61 -9.31 -10.95 -20.97
C ALA A 61 -7.98 -10.20 -20.77
N ILE A 62 -8.03 -8.90 -20.44
CA ILE A 62 -6.82 -8.12 -20.13
C ILE A 62 -6.12 -8.65 -18.87
N LEU A 63 -6.86 -8.99 -17.82
CA LEU A 63 -6.30 -9.56 -16.59
C LEU A 63 -5.66 -10.93 -16.82
N GLU A 64 -6.20 -11.74 -17.72
CA GLU A 64 -5.60 -13.03 -18.11
C GLU A 64 -4.30 -12.82 -18.90
N ILE A 65 -4.30 -11.93 -19.88
CA ILE A 65 -3.11 -11.61 -20.70
C ILE A 65 -1.99 -11.02 -19.85
N THR A 66 -2.33 -10.14 -18.92
CA THR A 66 -1.35 -9.44 -18.05
C THR A 66 -0.97 -10.24 -16.81
N GLY A 67 -1.63 -11.37 -16.55
CA GLY A 67 -1.43 -12.17 -15.34
C GLY A 67 -2.01 -11.54 -14.08
N GLY A 68 -2.73 -10.41 -14.17
CA GLY A 68 -3.37 -9.73 -13.05
C GLY A 68 -4.38 -10.59 -12.29
N ALA A 69 -4.97 -11.60 -12.94
CA ALA A 69 -5.85 -12.58 -12.30
C ALA A 69 -5.16 -13.42 -11.19
N LYS A 70 -3.82 -13.48 -11.20
CA LYS A 70 -3.01 -14.24 -10.22
C LYS A 70 -2.33 -13.35 -9.19
N ALA A 71 -2.61 -12.03 -9.19
CA ALA A 71 -1.97 -11.10 -8.27
C ALA A 71 -2.34 -11.40 -6.81
N ASP A 72 -1.38 -11.28 -5.91
CA ASP A 72 -1.63 -11.41 -4.47
C ASP A 72 -2.50 -10.23 -3.99
N PRO A 73 -3.68 -10.48 -3.38
CA PRO A 73 -4.54 -9.42 -2.84
C PRO A 73 -3.84 -8.54 -1.79
N ASN A 74 -2.82 -9.07 -1.12
CA ASN A 74 -2.08 -8.41 -0.06
C ASN A 74 -0.79 -7.73 -0.56
N ILE A 75 -0.53 -7.69 -1.87
CA ILE A 75 0.74 -7.16 -2.42
C ILE A 75 1.06 -5.75 -1.90
N ARG A 76 0.05 -4.89 -1.71
CA ARG A 76 0.25 -3.55 -1.14
C ARG A 76 0.77 -3.59 0.30
N GLN A 77 0.29 -4.52 1.10
CA GLN A 77 0.76 -4.70 2.48
C GLN A 77 2.20 -5.21 2.49
N ILE A 78 2.52 -6.17 1.62
CA ILE A 78 3.86 -6.74 1.47
C ILE A 78 4.86 -5.63 1.07
N VAL A 79 4.58 -4.89 0.00
CA VAL A 79 5.44 -3.80 -0.47
C VAL A 79 5.61 -2.72 0.60
N ASN A 80 4.55 -2.35 1.30
CA ASN A 80 4.64 -1.36 2.37
C ASN A 80 5.51 -1.84 3.52
N LEU A 81 5.40 -3.12 3.91
CA LEU A 81 6.21 -3.72 4.96
C LEU A 81 7.69 -3.80 4.57
N GLU A 82 7.97 -4.20 3.33
CA GLU A 82 9.33 -4.22 2.79
C GLU A 82 9.92 -2.80 2.73
N THR A 83 9.13 -1.82 2.25
CA THR A 83 9.55 -0.43 2.09
C THR A 83 9.71 0.30 3.43
N ALA A 84 8.90 -0.03 4.43
CA ALA A 84 9.00 0.57 5.77
C ALA A 84 10.41 0.39 6.37
N SER A 85 11.04 -0.77 6.14
CA SER A 85 12.41 -1.05 6.61
C SER A 85 13.48 -0.15 5.97
N LEU A 86 13.24 0.37 4.75
CA LEU A 86 14.12 1.32 4.08
C LEU A 86 13.95 2.75 4.59
N ILE A 87 12.74 3.12 4.99
CA ILE A 87 12.40 4.47 5.49
C ILE A 87 12.81 4.66 6.95
N GLU A 88 12.74 3.61 7.77
CA GLU A 88 12.99 3.68 9.21
C GLU A 88 14.49 3.67 9.60
N LYS A 89 15.40 3.66 8.61
CA LYS A 89 16.83 3.84 8.89
C LYS A 89 17.07 5.29 9.35
N SER A 90 16.96 5.50 10.66
CA SER A 90 17.11 6.81 11.31
C SER A 90 18.48 7.42 10.99
N ASP A 91 18.48 8.60 10.36
CA ASP A 91 19.67 9.40 10.14
C ASP A 91 20.29 9.78 11.49
N THR A 92 21.31 9.03 11.91
CA THR A 92 22.08 9.39 13.11
C THR A 92 22.80 10.71 12.86
N PHE A 93 23.13 11.48 13.89
CA PHE A 93 23.94 12.70 13.75
C PHE A 93 25.24 12.45 12.93
N THR A 94 25.84 11.28 13.10
CA THR A 94 26.99 10.83 12.31
C THR A 94 26.66 10.62 10.83
N ASP A 95 25.48 10.09 10.51
CA ASP A 95 25.02 9.92 9.12
C ASP A 95 24.78 11.28 8.45
N GLN A 96 24.26 12.29 9.17
CA GLN A 96 24.12 13.65 8.61
C GLN A 96 25.46 14.29 8.24
N ILE A 97 26.54 13.95 8.96
CA ILE A 97 27.90 14.42 8.63
C ILE A 97 28.50 13.62 7.48
N ILE A 98 28.34 12.29 7.47
CA ILE A 98 28.89 11.42 6.42
C ILE A 98 28.14 11.61 5.09
N PHE A 99 26.83 11.85 5.16
CA PHE A 99 25.89 11.96 4.06
C PHE A 99 25.29 13.36 3.98
N TRP A 100 26.08 14.42 4.17
CA TRP A 100 25.60 15.81 4.16
C TRP A 100 24.97 16.25 2.83
N GLN A 101 25.19 15.49 1.75
CA GLN A 101 24.61 15.74 0.44
C GLN A 101 23.24 15.09 0.35
N GLU A 102 22.32 15.71 -0.38
CA GLU A 102 21.00 15.15 -0.69
C GLU A 102 21.14 13.70 -1.15
N GLN A 103 20.63 12.78 -0.34
CA GLN A 103 20.59 11.37 -0.70
C GLN A 103 19.59 11.19 -1.84
N PRO A 104 19.92 10.42 -2.88
CA PRO A 104 18.95 10.07 -3.89
C PRO A 104 17.78 9.32 -3.23
N VAL A 105 16.56 9.62 -3.68
CA VAL A 105 15.34 8.93 -3.21
C VAL A 105 15.53 7.42 -3.34
N ALA A 106 15.37 6.70 -2.23
CA ALA A 106 15.51 5.25 -2.22
C ALA A 106 14.42 4.62 -3.10
N GLY A 107 14.85 3.99 -4.19
CA GLY A 107 13.99 3.32 -5.15
C GLY A 107 14.73 3.12 -6.46
N GLN A 108 14.72 1.88 -6.99
CA GLN A 108 15.25 1.62 -8.32
C GLN A 108 14.28 2.21 -9.35
N ALA A 109 14.60 3.40 -9.87
CA ALA A 109 13.80 4.01 -10.93
C ALA A 109 14.00 3.20 -12.21
N VAL A 110 12.93 2.55 -12.68
CA VAL A 110 12.89 1.86 -13.97
C VAL A 110 13.04 2.91 -15.08
N ASP A 111 13.88 2.63 -16.07
CA ASP A 111 13.95 3.47 -17.27
C ASP A 111 12.71 3.22 -18.12
N ALA A 112 11.79 4.19 -18.12
CA ALA A 112 10.52 4.07 -18.83
C ALA A 112 10.68 3.87 -20.34
N ALA A 113 11.72 4.47 -20.96
CA ALA A 113 11.91 4.36 -22.41
C ALA A 113 12.46 2.98 -22.79
N ALA A 114 13.49 2.52 -22.07
CA ALA A 114 14.07 1.21 -22.27
C ALA A 114 13.08 0.07 -21.92
N GLU A 115 12.27 0.25 -20.87
CA GLU A 115 11.25 -0.75 -20.49
C GLU A 115 10.13 -0.83 -21.53
N ALA A 116 9.72 0.30 -22.10
CA ALA A 116 8.72 0.31 -23.18
C ALA A 116 9.22 -0.39 -24.46
N GLU A 117 10.53 -0.36 -24.72
CA GLU A 117 11.15 -1.09 -25.83
C GLU A 117 11.19 -2.59 -25.55
N ARG A 118 11.67 -2.98 -24.36
CA ARG A 118 11.68 -4.40 -23.91
C ARG A 118 10.28 -5.03 -23.96
N LEU A 119 9.25 -4.30 -23.51
CA LEU A 119 7.87 -4.78 -23.56
C LEU A 119 7.36 -5.02 -25.00
N ARG A 120 7.76 -4.16 -25.94
CA ARG A 120 7.42 -4.34 -27.37
C ARG A 120 8.13 -5.55 -27.96
N GLU A 121 9.40 -5.75 -27.62
CA GLU A 121 10.15 -6.93 -28.05
C GLU A 121 9.55 -8.23 -27.50
N ASN A 122 9.17 -8.24 -26.22
CA ASN A 122 8.49 -9.40 -25.62
C ASN A 122 7.14 -9.69 -26.28
N ALA A 123 6.36 -8.64 -26.57
CA ALA A 123 5.09 -8.80 -27.28
C ALA A 123 5.30 -9.37 -28.70
N ALA A 124 6.33 -8.90 -29.42
CA ALA A 124 6.68 -9.43 -30.75
C ALA A 124 7.20 -10.88 -30.70
N ALA A 125 7.90 -11.25 -29.62
CA ALA A 125 8.42 -12.59 -29.40
C ALA A 125 7.40 -13.57 -28.78
N GLY A 126 6.20 -13.11 -28.42
CA GLY A 126 5.18 -13.91 -27.74
C GLY A 126 5.54 -14.29 -26.30
N LYS A 127 6.48 -13.58 -25.67
CA LYS A 127 6.91 -13.78 -24.29
C LYS A 127 6.00 -13.03 -23.32
N ALA A 128 5.96 -13.47 -22.07
CA ALA A 128 5.14 -12.79 -21.07
C ALA A 128 5.74 -11.42 -20.68
N PRO A 129 4.93 -10.42 -20.29
CA PRO A 129 5.43 -9.09 -19.93
C PRO A 129 6.42 -9.11 -18.75
N ASN A 130 6.31 -10.09 -17.86
CA ASN A 130 7.17 -10.26 -16.68
C ASN A 130 8.46 -11.04 -16.95
N GLU A 131 8.72 -11.43 -18.21
CA GLU A 131 9.88 -12.22 -18.57
C GLU A 131 11.07 -11.34 -19.00
N GLY A 132 12.22 -11.50 -18.34
CA GLY A 132 13.45 -10.75 -18.65
C GLY A 132 13.87 -9.77 -17.56
N GLU A 133 15.04 -9.16 -17.74
CA GLU A 133 15.56 -8.13 -16.82
C GLU A 133 14.89 -6.77 -17.11
N VAL A 134 14.42 -6.10 -16.05
CA VAL A 134 13.83 -4.76 -16.15
C VAL A 134 14.98 -3.74 -16.16
N PRO A 135 15.06 -2.85 -17.17
CA PRO A 135 16.12 -1.85 -17.25
C PRO A 135 15.94 -0.81 -16.14
N VAL A 136 16.97 -0.67 -15.31
CA VAL A 136 16.99 0.28 -14.19
C VAL A 136 17.93 1.43 -14.55
N ILE A 137 17.54 2.66 -14.19
CA ILE A 137 18.42 3.82 -14.31
C ILE A 137 19.57 3.66 -13.32
N GLU A 138 20.77 3.38 -13.84
CA GLU A 138 21.98 3.37 -13.03
C GLU A 138 22.33 4.79 -12.58
N GLN A 139 22.05 5.09 -11.31
CA GLN A 139 22.49 6.34 -10.71
C GLN A 139 23.99 6.25 -10.41
N ARG A 140 24.79 7.05 -11.11
CA ARG A 140 26.22 7.17 -10.82
C ARG A 140 26.39 7.69 -9.39
N LYS A 141 27.08 6.91 -8.55
CA LYS A 141 27.47 7.35 -7.21
C LYS A 141 28.44 8.51 -7.36
N LYS A 142 28.00 9.72 -7.00
CA LYS A 142 28.92 10.87 -6.87
C LYS A 142 29.96 10.55 -5.81
N ALA A 143 31.21 10.93 -6.05
CA ALA A 143 32.26 10.71 -5.07
C ALA A 143 32.02 11.64 -3.85
N PRO A 144 32.38 11.24 -2.63
CA PRO A 144 32.11 12.01 -1.41
C PRO A 144 32.74 13.41 -1.35
N LEU A 145 33.61 13.76 -2.32
CA LEU A 145 34.29 15.06 -2.43
C LEU A 145 34.06 15.77 -3.78
N GLU A 146 33.16 15.24 -4.62
CA GLU A 146 32.83 15.84 -5.91
C GLU A 146 32.05 17.14 -5.67
N GLY A 147 32.71 18.29 -5.83
CA GLY A 147 32.16 19.63 -5.53
C GLY A 147 32.86 20.42 -4.40
N LEU A 148 33.91 19.85 -3.78
CA LEU A 148 34.73 20.55 -2.77
C LEU A 148 36.02 21.20 -3.32
N PHE A 149 36.22 21.15 -4.64
CA PHE A 149 37.31 21.83 -5.37
C PHE A 149 36.81 22.34 -6.71
#